data_AF-A0A6J2XS36-F1
#
_entry.id   AF-A0A6J2XS36-F1
#
_cell.length_a   1.000
_cell.length_b   1.000
_cell.length_c   1.000
_cell.angle_alpha   90.00
_cell.angle_beta   90.00
_cell.angle_gamma   90.00
#
_symmetry.space_group_name_H-M   'P 1'
#
loop_
_entity.id
_entity.type
_entity.pdbx_description
1 polymer ?
#
loop_
_entity_poly.entity_id
_entity_poly.type
_entity_poly.pdbx_seq_one_letter_code
_entity_poly.pdbx_strand_id
1 'polypeptide(L)'
;MLDNSVGIRFRDVSPESFILSHRKGFVRAVRNAMNCKSKDVIIVSVQPSRDDDLLRARRNVDYLNERSKRYIHKDLDVLFTVRKSDDGFYSSDTIRKALNDNLEELEESTKLVVEEIIRLECNNKYCLYGSCQDHYVLDTSELEPVSTDVTSFVSPKHHQKLECLCNEGYGGDRCDTIVNECARNPCPVFKICIPDASQTGYSCQCPEGFAGPSCDVDISKCHDQNCYIARNPMSFHERVTAVQDHQ
;
A
#
# COMPACT_ATOMS: atom_id res chain seq x y z
N MET A 1 10.39 4.78 -8.20
CA MET A 1 10.92 6.04 -7.62
C MET A 1 10.20 6.38 -6.32
N LEU A 2 8.87 6.49 -6.34
CA LEU A 2 8.05 6.81 -5.17
C LEU A 2 8.15 5.78 -4.03
N ASP A 3 8.22 4.49 -4.37
CA ASP A 3 8.35 3.40 -3.37
C ASP A 3 9.61 3.51 -2.50
N ASN A 4 10.63 4.21 -3.00
CA ASN A 4 11.91 4.44 -2.32
C ASN A 4 12.01 5.87 -1.77
N SER A 5 10.90 6.58 -1.66
CA SER A 5 10.88 7.96 -1.17
C SER A 5 10.72 8.00 0.35
N VAL A 6 11.30 9.02 0.96
CA VAL A 6 11.24 9.29 2.39
C VAL A 6 10.66 10.69 2.58
N GLY A 7 9.70 10.80 3.50
CA GLY A 7 9.15 12.07 3.94
C GLY A 7 9.92 12.57 5.18
N ILE A 8 10.17 13.86 5.25
CA ILE A 8 10.71 14.53 6.44
C ILE A 8 9.82 15.72 6.75
N ARG A 9 9.49 15.88 8.02
CA ARG A 9 8.72 17.01 8.52
C ARG A 9 9.64 18.01 9.22
N PHE A 10 9.57 19.27 8.82
CA PHE A 10 10.27 20.38 9.47
C PHE A 10 9.29 21.29 10.20
N ARG A 11 9.68 21.79 11.36
CA ARG A 11 8.86 22.71 12.16
C ARG A 11 8.92 24.14 11.65
N ASP A 12 7.77 24.79 11.57
CA ASP A 12 7.65 26.24 11.32
C ASP A 12 8.35 26.74 10.05
N VAL A 13 8.20 26.02 8.94
CA VAL A 13 8.79 26.37 7.64
C VAL A 13 7.72 26.43 6.57
N SER A 14 7.68 27.51 5.79
CA SER A 14 6.82 27.54 4.60
C SER A 14 7.51 26.87 3.40
N PRO A 15 6.75 26.30 2.45
CA PRO A 15 7.30 25.76 1.20
C PRO A 15 8.21 26.74 0.45
N GLU A 16 7.84 28.01 0.38
CA GLU A 16 8.61 29.06 -0.31
C GLU A 16 9.96 29.29 0.38
N SER A 17 9.93 29.41 1.72
CA SER A 17 11.14 29.59 2.53
C SER A 17 12.09 28.41 2.39
N PHE A 18 11.56 27.19 2.37
CA PHE A 18 12.38 25.99 2.14
C PHE A 18 13.04 25.99 0.77
N ILE A 19 12.27 26.23 -0.30
CA ILE A 19 12.79 26.21 -1.67
C ILE A 19 13.86 27.30 -1.89
N LEU A 20 13.65 28.51 -1.36
CA LEU A 20 14.58 29.63 -1.48
C LEU A 20 15.88 29.46 -0.68
N SER A 21 15.73 29.17 0.62
CA SER A 21 16.81 29.38 1.59
C SER A 21 17.43 28.09 2.11
N HIS A 22 16.64 27.02 2.20
CA HIS A 22 17.04 25.80 2.92
C HIS A 22 17.35 24.61 1.99
N ARG A 23 16.81 24.62 0.77
CA ARG A 23 16.96 23.54 -0.23
C ARG A 23 18.42 23.15 -0.47
N LYS A 24 19.33 24.11 -0.59
CA LYS A 24 20.76 23.83 -0.81
C LYS A 24 21.40 23.13 0.39
N GLY A 25 21.04 23.55 1.59
CA GLY A 25 21.47 22.92 2.85
C GLY A 25 20.95 21.49 2.95
N PHE A 26 19.67 21.29 2.67
CA PHE A 26 19.02 19.98 2.65
C PHE A 26 19.73 19.01 1.70
N VAL A 27 19.91 19.40 0.44
CA VAL A 27 20.59 18.57 -0.56
C VAL A 27 22.03 18.25 -0.13
N ARG A 28 22.73 19.20 0.50
CA ARG A 28 24.10 18.99 1.00
C ARG A 28 24.15 17.97 2.14
N ALA A 29 23.25 18.06 3.10
CA ALA A 29 23.17 17.12 4.23
C ALA A 29 22.85 15.70 3.76
N VAL A 30 21.81 15.53 2.93
CA VAL A 30 21.45 14.21 2.39
C VAL A 30 22.59 13.62 1.57
N ARG A 31 23.28 14.45 0.78
CA ARG A 31 24.45 14.03 -0.01
C ARG A 31 25.57 13.49 0.88
N ASN A 32 25.86 14.16 2.00
CA ASN A 32 26.88 13.74 2.96
C ASN A 32 26.48 12.43 3.64
N ALA A 33 25.27 12.37 4.19
CA ALA A 33 24.75 11.19 4.89
C ALA A 33 24.72 9.93 4.00
N MET A 34 24.36 10.09 2.72
CA MET A 34 24.24 8.98 1.77
C MET A 34 25.51 8.74 0.93
N ASN A 35 26.55 9.57 1.10
CA ASN A 35 27.76 9.58 0.28
C ASN A 35 27.48 9.53 -1.24
N CYS A 36 26.58 10.40 -1.72
CA CYS A 36 26.18 10.48 -3.13
C CYS A 36 26.56 11.83 -3.76
N LYS A 37 26.07 12.14 -4.97
CA LYS A 37 26.24 13.47 -5.60
C LYS A 37 25.00 14.32 -5.35
N SER A 38 25.15 15.65 -5.31
CA SER A 38 24.01 16.56 -5.10
C SER A 38 22.86 16.36 -6.11
N LYS A 39 23.20 15.98 -7.34
CA LYS A 39 22.22 15.71 -8.42
C LYS A 39 21.42 14.42 -8.24
N ASP A 40 21.86 13.54 -7.34
CA ASP A 40 21.23 12.26 -7.08
C ASP A 40 20.18 12.36 -5.96
N VAL A 41 20.17 13.47 -5.22
CA VAL A 41 19.10 13.82 -4.27
C VAL A 41 17.97 14.48 -5.05
N ILE A 42 16.83 13.80 -5.13
CA ILE A 42 15.67 14.22 -5.91
C ILE A 42 14.55 14.56 -4.95
N ILE A 43 14.21 15.84 -4.84
CA ILE A 43 13.02 16.31 -4.13
C ILE A 43 11.83 16.06 -5.05
N VAL A 44 10.88 15.25 -4.57
CA VAL A 44 9.70 14.81 -5.32
C VAL A 44 8.53 15.77 -5.09
N SER A 45 8.29 16.15 -3.84
CA SER A 45 7.19 17.03 -3.46
C SER A 45 7.54 17.82 -2.21
N VAL A 46 7.04 19.06 -2.14
CA VAL A 46 7.17 19.96 -0.99
C VAL A 46 5.78 20.52 -0.73
N GLN A 47 5.25 20.31 0.46
CA GLN A 47 3.90 20.77 0.81
C GLN A 47 3.81 21.12 2.29
N PRO A 48 2.86 21.98 2.69
CA PRO A 48 2.52 22.16 4.10
C PRO A 48 2.11 20.82 4.72
N SER A 49 2.56 20.58 5.95
CA SER A 49 2.20 19.37 6.67
C SER A 49 0.71 19.33 7.00
N ARG A 50 0.11 18.14 6.93
CA ARG A 50 -1.34 17.95 7.10
C ARG A 50 -1.79 17.71 8.55
N ASP A 51 -0.92 17.88 9.55
CA ASP A 51 -1.27 17.58 10.94
C ASP A 51 -2.48 18.40 11.43
N ASP A 52 -3.62 17.70 11.49
CA ASP A 52 -4.65 17.75 12.53
C ASP A 52 -5.55 18.98 12.68
N ASP A 53 -5.52 19.97 11.76
CA ASP A 53 -6.47 21.10 11.86
C ASP A 53 -7.94 20.68 11.69
N LEU A 54 -8.24 19.63 10.92
CA LEU A 54 -9.63 19.17 10.74
C LEU A 54 -10.12 18.20 11.84
N LEU A 55 -9.23 17.54 12.56
CA LEU A 55 -9.57 16.59 13.64
C LEU A 55 -9.49 17.26 15.03
N ARG A 56 -8.59 18.23 15.25
CA ARG A 56 -8.60 19.08 16.46
C ARG A 56 -9.70 20.13 16.43
N ALA A 57 -10.03 20.71 15.26
CA ALA A 57 -11.14 21.67 15.15
C ALA A 57 -12.53 21.01 15.27
N ARG A 58 -12.69 19.72 14.89
CA ARG A 58 -13.96 19.01 15.09
C ARG A 58 -14.23 18.59 16.53
N ARG A 59 -13.23 18.55 17.42
CA ARG A 59 -13.43 18.26 18.85
C ARG A 59 -13.69 19.49 19.72
N ASN A 60 -13.44 20.72 19.23
CA ASN A 60 -13.65 21.95 19.99
C ASN A 60 -14.28 23.03 19.10
N VAL A 61 -15.58 22.93 18.86
CA VAL A 61 -16.33 23.90 18.07
C VAL A 61 -16.64 25.21 18.83
N ASP A 62 -16.35 25.34 20.14
CA ASP A 62 -16.85 26.51 20.90
C ASP A 62 -15.83 27.45 21.58
N TYR A 63 -14.50 27.30 21.45
CA TYR A 63 -13.56 28.16 22.21
C TYR A 63 -12.22 28.54 21.54
N LEU A 64 -12.18 28.88 20.24
CA LEU A 64 -10.96 29.47 19.65
C LEU A 64 -11.23 30.84 19.02
N ASN A 65 -10.81 31.88 19.76
CA ASN A 65 -10.67 33.25 19.28
C ASN A 65 -9.83 33.31 17.99
N GLU A 66 -10.16 34.25 17.08
CA GLU A 66 -9.41 34.46 15.82
C GLU A 66 -7.90 34.73 16.01
N ARG A 67 -7.47 35.15 17.21
CA ARG A 67 -6.04 35.29 17.56
C ARG A 67 -5.30 33.95 17.73
N SER A 68 -5.98 32.88 18.12
CA SER A 68 -5.37 31.56 18.34
C SER A 68 -5.12 30.79 17.04
N LYS A 69 -5.77 31.18 15.93
CA LYS A 69 -5.47 30.67 14.56
C LYS A 69 -4.08 31.08 14.05
N ARG A 70 -3.40 32.03 14.70
CA ARG A 70 -2.07 32.53 14.28
C ARG A 70 -0.89 31.70 14.81
N TYR A 71 -1.14 30.75 15.70
CA TYR A 71 -0.13 29.84 16.27
C TYR A 71 -0.35 28.38 15.83
N ILE A 72 -0.92 28.18 14.65
CA ILE A 72 -0.88 26.88 13.98
C ILE A 72 0.54 26.79 13.41
N HIS A 73 1.37 25.93 14.00
CA HIS A 73 2.69 25.61 13.46
C HIS A 73 2.52 25.23 11.99
N LYS A 74 3.15 26.00 11.09
CA LYS A 74 3.13 25.72 9.65
C LYS A 74 4.29 24.79 9.38
N ASP A 75 4.10 23.53 9.76
CA ASP A 75 5.10 22.51 9.50
C ASP A 75 5.13 22.20 8.01
N LEU A 76 6.27 21.68 7.56
CA LEU A 76 6.53 21.39 6.15
C LEU A 76 6.88 19.92 5.99
N ASP A 77 6.16 19.25 5.09
CA ASP A 77 6.51 17.91 4.65
C ASP A 77 7.30 17.99 3.33
N VAL A 78 8.50 17.40 3.32
CA VAL A 78 9.36 17.25 2.15
C VAL A 78 9.50 15.79 1.80
N LEU A 79 8.99 15.40 0.63
CA LEU A 79 9.13 14.05 0.08
C LEU A 79 10.30 14.04 -0.91
N PHE A 80 11.26 13.14 -0.70
CA PHE A 80 12.44 13.03 -1.56
C PHE A 80 12.90 11.58 -1.70
N THR A 81 13.77 11.33 -2.68
CA THR A 81 14.44 10.05 -2.88
C THR A 81 15.90 10.26 -3.29
N VAL A 82 16.69 9.20 -3.24
CA VAL A 82 18.11 9.23 -3.59
C VAL A 82 18.39 8.18 -4.67
N ARG A 83 18.89 8.64 -5.81
CA ARG A 83 19.31 7.77 -6.91
C ARG A 83 20.71 7.21 -6.65
N LYS A 84 20.95 5.97 -7.06
CA LYS A 84 22.25 5.31 -7.07
C LYS A 84 23.00 5.62 -8.36
N SER A 85 24.30 5.27 -8.40
CA SER A 85 25.11 5.46 -9.61
C SER A 85 24.77 4.46 -10.73
N ASP A 86 24.10 3.35 -10.41
CA ASP A 86 23.74 2.23 -11.29
C ASP A 86 22.29 2.33 -11.83
N ASP A 87 21.73 3.54 -11.90
CA ASP A 87 20.35 3.83 -12.35
C ASP A 87 19.23 3.30 -11.41
N GLY A 88 19.59 2.72 -10.27
CA GLY A 88 18.66 2.33 -9.20
C GLY A 88 18.37 3.44 -8.18
N PHE A 89 17.58 3.12 -7.15
CA PHE A 89 17.33 3.99 -5.99
C PHE A 89 17.78 3.31 -4.69
N TYR A 90 18.16 4.09 -3.69
CA TYR A 90 18.38 3.58 -2.33
C TYR A 90 17.04 3.21 -1.70
N SER A 91 16.99 2.12 -0.92
CA SER A 91 15.75 1.77 -0.22
C SER A 91 15.40 2.84 0.80
N SER A 92 14.11 3.04 1.03
CA SER A 92 13.61 4.01 2.00
C SER A 92 14.20 3.79 3.40
N ASP A 93 14.42 2.53 3.80
CA ASP A 93 14.98 2.19 5.11
C ASP A 93 16.45 2.57 5.23
N THR A 94 17.21 2.39 4.15
CA THR A 94 18.62 2.81 4.10
C THR A 94 18.71 4.33 4.23
N ILE A 95 17.85 5.06 3.51
CA ILE A 95 17.78 6.53 3.57
C ILE A 95 17.38 6.98 4.97
N ARG A 96 16.30 6.41 5.55
CA ARG A 96 15.85 6.74 6.90
C ARG A 96 16.95 6.49 7.92
N LYS A 97 17.64 5.36 7.85
CA LYS A 97 18.73 5.03 8.78
C LYS A 97 19.86 6.05 8.68
N ALA A 98 20.35 6.33 7.48
CA ALA A 98 21.42 7.30 7.26
C ALA A 98 21.06 8.70 7.76
N LEU A 99 19.80 9.13 7.60
CA LEU A 99 19.35 10.42 8.12
C LEU A 99 19.20 10.44 9.64
N ASN A 100 18.69 9.37 10.25
CA ASN A 100 18.62 9.28 11.72
C ASN A 100 20.03 9.30 12.33
N ASP A 101 20.99 8.62 11.69
CA ASP A 101 22.39 8.59 12.14
C ASP A 101 23.12 9.95 11.97
N ASN A 102 22.59 10.86 11.13
CA ASN A 102 23.19 12.16 10.82
C ASN A 102 22.19 13.33 11.02
N LEU A 103 21.31 13.22 12.03
CA LEU A 103 20.23 14.19 12.25
C LEU A 103 20.76 15.59 12.60
N GLU A 104 21.80 15.66 13.45
CA GLU A 104 22.43 16.92 13.84
C GLU A 104 23.01 17.68 12.63
N GLU A 105 23.72 16.98 11.72
CA GLU A 105 24.25 17.59 10.50
C GLU A 105 23.14 18.09 9.56
N LEU A 106 22.02 17.37 9.51
CA LEU A 106 20.85 17.79 8.74
C LEU A 106 20.26 19.10 9.27
N GLU A 107 20.07 19.21 10.57
CA GLU A 107 19.56 20.43 11.22
C GLU A 107 20.54 21.60 11.09
N GLU A 108 21.84 21.38 11.30
CA GLU A 108 22.87 22.41 11.15
C GLU A 108 22.97 22.93 9.71
N SER A 109 23.00 22.01 8.74
CA SER A 109 23.13 22.38 7.33
C SER A 109 21.87 23.03 6.78
N THR A 110 20.68 22.64 7.25
CA THR A 110 19.41 23.25 6.83
C THR A 110 19.07 24.48 7.64
N LYS A 111 19.60 24.65 8.86
CA LYS A 111 19.15 25.63 9.86
C LYS A 111 17.66 25.48 10.20
N LEU A 112 17.13 24.28 10.05
CA LEU A 112 15.75 23.92 10.35
C LEU A 112 15.72 22.90 11.47
N VAL A 113 14.60 22.83 12.18
CA VAL A 113 14.36 21.80 13.18
C VAL A 113 13.55 20.68 12.53
N VAL A 114 14.05 19.45 12.63
CA VAL A 114 13.33 18.26 12.17
C VAL A 114 12.32 17.89 13.25
N GLU A 115 11.04 17.80 12.88
CA GLU A 115 10.01 17.23 13.76
C GLU A 115 10.12 15.71 13.73
N GLU A 116 10.10 15.14 12.53
CA GLU A 116 10.18 13.70 12.33
C GLU A 116 10.71 13.34 10.95
N ILE A 117 11.41 12.20 10.88
CA ILE A 117 11.60 11.47 9.63
C ILE A 117 10.44 10.51 9.53
N ILE A 118 9.50 10.81 8.65
CA ILE A 118 8.18 10.20 8.64
C ILE A 118 8.30 8.70 8.39
N ARG A 119 7.88 7.93 9.40
CA ARG A 119 7.79 6.48 9.34
C ARG A 119 6.49 6.10 8.66
N LEU A 120 6.55 5.05 7.86
CA LEU A 120 5.34 4.45 7.33
C LEU A 120 4.94 3.37 8.35
N GLU A 121 3.73 3.48 8.89
CA GLU A 121 3.25 2.66 10.01
C GLU A 121 2.31 1.55 9.54
N CYS A 122 2.83 0.60 8.76
CA CYS A 122 2.14 -0.67 8.57
C CYS A 122 2.13 -1.50 9.85
N ASN A 123 0.94 -1.73 10.41
CA ASN A 123 0.74 -2.67 11.50
C ASN A 123 0.14 -3.97 10.96
N ASN A 124 0.71 -5.11 11.34
CA ASN A 124 0.23 -6.44 10.94
C ASN A 124 -1.20 -6.77 11.41
N LYS A 125 -1.81 -5.89 12.23
CA LYS A 125 -3.22 -5.94 12.64
C LYS A 125 -4.17 -5.18 11.71
N TYR A 126 -3.65 -4.32 10.85
CA TYR A 126 -4.49 -3.52 9.95
C TYR A 126 -5.15 -4.42 8.90
N CYS A 127 -4.36 -5.28 8.26
CA CYS A 127 -4.85 -6.32 7.35
C CYS A 127 -5.14 -7.60 8.12
N LEU A 128 -6.32 -8.19 7.96
CA LEU A 128 -6.68 -9.44 8.67
C LEU A 128 -6.04 -10.66 8.00
N TYR A 129 -6.28 -10.83 6.70
CA TYR A 129 -5.79 -11.95 5.91
C TYR A 129 -4.95 -11.48 4.72
N GLY A 130 -3.83 -10.81 5.01
CA GLY A 130 -2.93 -10.29 3.99
C GLY A 130 -1.69 -9.64 4.60
N SER A 131 -0.80 -9.14 3.74
CA SER A 131 0.33 -8.32 4.15
C SER A 131 -0.02 -6.83 4.00
N CYS A 132 0.44 -6.04 4.96
CA CYS A 132 0.28 -4.60 4.96
C CYS A 132 1.42 -3.97 4.14
N GLN A 133 1.08 -3.07 3.22
CA GLN A 133 2.03 -2.22 2.50
C GLN A 133 1.64 -0.75 2.62
N ASP A 134 2.62 0.10 2.90
CA ASP A 134 2.48 1.54 2.99
C ASP A 134 3.34 2.23 1.93
N HIS A 135 2.78 3.23 1.26
CA HIS A 135 3.49 3.96 0.21
C HIS A 135 2.99 5.39 0.08
N TYR A 136 3.80 6.24 -0.55
CA TYR A 136 3.41 7.59 -0.90
C TYR A 136 2.67 7.59 -2.24
N VAL A 137 1.51 8.23 -2.27
CA VAL A 137 0.74 8.50 -3.49
C VAL A 137 0.83 9.98 -3.81
N LEU A 138 1.03 10.29 -5.09
CA LEU A 138 0.98 11.65 -5.61
C LEU A 138 -0.41 11.91 -6.20
N ASP A 139 -1.13 12.87 -5.64
CA ASP A 139 -2.41 13.31 -6.16
C ASP A 139 -2.21 14.37 -7.24
N THR A 140 -2.29 13.95 -8.50
CA THR A 140 -2.11 14.85 -9.65
C THR A 140 -3.25 15.84 -9.84
N SER A 141 -4.38 15.68 -9.14
CA SER A 141 -5.50 16.63 -9.18
C SER A 141 -5.26 17.84 -8.28
N GLU A 142 -4.44 17.69 -7.23
CA GLU A 142 -4.03 18.75 -6.32
C GLU A 142 -2.56 19.12 -6.58
N LEU A 143 -2.33 20.15 -7.40
CA LEU A 143 -0.99 20.70 -7.64
C LEU A 143 -0.67 21.80 -6.63
N GLU A 144 0.49 21.72 -5.99
CA GLU A 144 1.01 22.73 -5.05
C GLU A 144 2.13 23.53 -5.73
N PRO A 145 1.83 24.74 -6.27
CA PRO A 145 2.84 25.60 -6.86
C PRO A 145 3.56 26.40 -5.76
N VAL A 146 4.86 26.19 -5.64
CA VAL A 146 5.75 27.01 -4.84
C VAL A 146 6.47 27.98 -5.76
N SER A 147 6.05 29.24 -5.76
CA SER A 147 6.67 30.30 -6.56
C SER A 147 7.46 31.25 -5.67
N THR A 148 8.66 31.58 -6.12
CA THR A 148 9.59 32.48 -5.44
C THR A 148 10.19 33.43 -6.49
N ASP A 149 10.82 34.53 -6.07
CA ASP A 149 11.33 35.55 -7.00
C ASP A 149 12.39 35.01 -7.99
N VAL A 150 13.00 33.86 -7.69
CA VAL A 150 14.09 33.27 -8.49
C VAL A 150 13.71 31.91 -9.08
N THR A 151 12.78 31.18 -8.46
CA THR A 151 12.46 29.80 -8.85
C THR A 151 10.99 29.45 -8.67
N SER A 152 10.45 28.67 -9.59
CA SER A 152 9.15 28.01 -9.45
C SER A 152 9.37 26.51 -9.28
N PHE A 153 8.74 25.92 -8.29
CA PHE A 153 8.68 24.47 -8.07
C PHE A 153 7.21 24.08 -8.00
N VAL A 154 6.79 23.14 -8.84
CA VAL A 154 5.42 22.64 -8.84
C VAL A 154 5.49 21.14 -8.67
N SER A 155 4.79 20.65 -7.65
CA SER A 155 4.66 19.21 -7.42
C SER A 155 3.22 18.86 -7.10
N PRO A 156 2.76 17.68 -7.51
CA PRO A 156 1.55 17.09 -6.94
C PRO A 156 1.67 16.97 -5.42
N LYS A 157 0.54 17.08 -4.74
CA LYS A 157 0.46 16.80 -3.32
C LYS A 157 0.72 15.32 -3.07
N HIS A 158 1.49 15.01 -2.05
CA HIS A 158 1.70 13.66 -1.59
C HIS A 158 0.86 13.36 -0.36
N HIS A 159 0.39 12.13 -0.25
CA HIS A 159 -0.17 11.60 0.98
C HIS A 159 0.27 10.16 1.16
N GLN A 160 0.29 9.72 2.41
CA GLN A 160 0.50 8.31 2.71
C GLN A 160 -0.78 7.55 2.37
N LYS A 161 -0.60 6.38 1.77
CA LYS A 161 -1.68 5.43 1.55
C LYS A 161 -1.25 4.08 2.13
N LEU A 162 -2.19 3.48 2.84
CA LEU A 162 -2.07 2.15 3.38
C LEU A 162 -2.87 1.20 2.48
N GLU A 163 -2.28 0.10 2.09
CA GLU A 163 -2.89 -0.90 1.22
C GLU A 163 -2.62 -2.30 1.75
N CYS A 164 -3.64 -3.15 1.69
CA CYS A 164 -3.52 -4.54 2.09
C CYS A 164 -3.41 -5.43 0.86
N LEU A 165 -2.32 -6.19 0.77
CA LEU A 165 -2.16 -7.24 -0.22
C LEU A 165 -2.79 -8.52 0.33
N CYS A 166 -4.00 -8.82 -0.14
CA CYS A 166 -4.78 -9.94 0.37
C CYS A 166 -4.20 -11.30 -0.05
N ASN A 167 -4.23 -12.24 0.88
CA ASN A 167 -3.95 -13.64 0.59
C ASN A 167 -5.00 -14.19 -0.38
N GLU A 168 -4.66 -15.26 -1.10
CA GLU A 168 -5.56 -15.88 -2.06
C GLU A 168 -6.92 -16.23 -1.41
N GLY A 169 -7.99 -15.82 -2.07
CA GLY A 169 -9.36 -16.04 -1.61
C GLY A 169 -9.90 -15.04 -0.58
N TYR A 170 -9.10 -14.05 -0.19
CA TYR A 170 -9.55 -12.89 0.60
C TYR A 170 -9.57 -11.62 -0.25
N GLY A 171 -10.39 -10.66 0.16
CA GLY A 171 -10.55 -9.36 -0.50
C GLY A 171 -11.12 -8.31 0.43
N GLY A 172 -11.44 -7.15 -0.14
CA GLY A 172 -11.79 -5.94 0.61
C GLY A 172 -10.56 -5.15 1.03
N ASP A 173 -10.76 -3.89 1.42
CA ASP A 173 -9.66 -2.95 1.72
C ASP A 173 -8.75 -3.41 2.86
N ARG A 174 -9.27 -4.26 3.76
CA ARG A 174 -8.55 -4.81 4.91
C ARG A 174 -8.35 -6.32 4.84
N CYS A 175 -8.63 -6.94 3.70
CA CYS A 175 -8.60 -8.38 3.51
C CYS A 175 -9.44 -9.12 4.56
N ASP A 176 -10.60 -8.57 4.89
CA ASP A 176 -11.56 -9.09 5.86
C ASP A 176 -12.74 -9.82 5.19
N THR A 177 -12.87 -9.66 3.88
CA THR A 177 -13.92 -10.29 3.09
C THR A 177 -13.40 -11.60 2.50
N ILE A 178 -14.14 -12.69 2.71
CA ILE A 178 -13.86 -13.97 2.06
C ILE A 178 -14.49 -13.90 0.66
N VAL A 179 -13.64 -13.95 -0.37
CA VAL A 179 -14.06 -13.95 -1.77
C VAL A 179 -14.14 -15.38 -2.31
N ASN A 180 -13.31 -16.28 -1.77
CA ASN A 180 -13.33 -17.69 -2.08
C ASN A 180 -13.47 -18.49 -0.79
N GLU A 181 -14.53 -19.29 -0.71
CA GLU A 181 -14.82 -20.09 0.46
C GLU A 181 -13.78 -21.17 0.77
N CYS A 182 -13.02 -21.58 -0.25
CA CYS A 182 -11.88 -22.47 -0.06
C CYS A 182 -10.75 -21.87 0.79
N ALA A 183 -10.70 -20.54 0.95
CA ALA A 183 -9.73 -19.87 1.79
C ALA A 183 -9.85 -20.23 3.28
N ARG A 184 -11.02 -20.74 3.70
CA ARG A 184 -11.26 -21.25 5.06
C ARG A 184 -10.79 -22.69 5.27
N ASN A 185 -10.28 -23.35 4.23
CA ASN A 185 -9.98 -24.78 4.20
C ASN A 185 -11.15 -25.64 4.75
N PRO A 186 -12.37 -25.53 4.19
CA PRO A 186 -13.55 -26.21 4.72
C PRO A 186 -13.54 -27.73 4.45
N CYS A 187 -12.70 -28.20 3.54
CA CYS A 187 -12.65 -29.60 3.15
C CYS A 187 -11.87 -30.47 4.14
N PRO A 188 -12.30 -31.72 4.39
CA PRO A 188 -11.55 -32.65 5.22
C PRO A 188 -10.19 -32.99 4.59
N VAL A 189 -9.28 -33.48 5.42
CA VAL A 189 -7.95 -33.96 5.00
C VAL A 189 -8.11 -34.96 3.83
N PHE A 190 -7.25 -34.84 2.81
CA PHE A 190 -7.25 -35.62 1.55
C PHE A 190 -8.26 -35.20 0.47
N LYS A 191 -9.08 -34.16 0.69
CA LYS A 191 -9.91 -33.57 -0.37
C LYS A 191 -9.37 -32.21 -0.81
N ILE A 192 -9.53 -31.92 -2.11
CA ILE A 192 -9.23 -30.63 -2.70
C ILE A 192 -10.50 -29.78 -2.65
N CYS A 193 -10.36 -28.54 -2.18
CA CYS A 193 -11.44 -27.57 -2.23
C CYS A 193 -11.46 -26.90 -3.60
N ILE A 194 -12.64 -26.86 -4.22
CA ILE A 194 -12.88 -26.19 -5.50
C ILE A 194 -13.98 -25.15 -5.28
N PRO A 195 -13.77 -23.88 -5.68
CA PRO A 195 -14.82 -22.86 -5.63
C PRO A 195 -16.02 -23.32 -6.46
N ASP A 196 -17.23 -23.13 -5.92
CA ASP A 196 -18.46 -23.59 -6.56
C ASP A 196 -19.56 -22.52 -6.46
N ALA A 197 -20.48 -22.50 -7.42
CA ALA A 197 -21.58 -21.54 -7.47
C ALA A 197 -22.79 -21.95 -6.60
N SER A 198 -22.66 -23.02 -5.80
CA SER A 198 -23.69 -23.48 -4.87
C SER A 198 -23.91 -22.49 -3.71
N GLN A 199 -24.99 -22.69 -2.94
CA GLN A 199 -25.27 -21.87 -1.76
C GLN A 199 -24.15 -21.88 -0.71
N THR A 200 -23.30 -22.92 -0.73
CA THR A 200 -22.14 -23.05 0.14
C THR A 200 -20.89 -22.37 -0.41
N GLY A 201 -20.83 -22.05 -1.71
CA GLY A 201 -19.69 -21.35 -2.35
C GLY A 201 -18.44 -22.20 -2.63
N TYR A 202 -18.46 -23.49 -2.28
CA TYR A 202 -17.37 -24.44 -2.51
C TYR A 202 -17.87 -25.88 -2.64
N SER A 203 -17.02 -26.74 -3.21
CA SER A 203 -17.20 -28.19 -3.32
C SER A 203 -15.89 -28.91 -2.97
N CYS A 204 -15.98 -30.06 -2.27
CA CYS A 204 -14.82 -30.86 -1.90
C CYS A 204 -14.74 -32.12 -2.77
N GLN A 205 -13.67 -32.25 -3.53
CA GLN A 205 -13.47 -33.37 -4.46
C GLN A 205 -12.18 -34.11 -4.14
N CYS A 206 -12.11 -35.39 -4.51
CA CYS A 206 -10.84 -36.13 -4.40
C CYS A 206 -9.84 -35.60 -5.43
N PRO A 207 -8.52 -35.66 -5.14
CA PRO A 207 -7.49 -35.44 -6.14
C PRO A 207 -7.74 -36.31 -7.37
N GLU A 208 -7.28 -35.82 -8.51
CA GLU A 208 -7.39 -36.56 -9.76
C GLU A 208 -6.76 -37.95 -9.62
N GLY A 209 -7.50 -38.99 -10.05
CA GLY A 209 -7.10 -40.39 -9.91
C GLY A 209 -7.44 -41.06 -8.58
N PHE A 210 -8.05 -40.35 -7.62
CA PHE A 210 -8.46 -40.92 -6.32
C PHE A 210 -9.98 -40.87 -6.09
N ALA A 211 -10.52 -41.87 -5.39
CA ALA A 211 -11.93 -42.01 -5.06
C ALA A 211 -12.15 -42.54 -3.64
N GLY A 212 -13.42 -42.63 -3.24
CA GLY A 212 -13.84 -43.08 -1.92
C GLY A 212 -14.13 -41.93 -0.95
N PRO A 213 -14.76 -42.22 0.21
CA PRO A 213 -15.10 -41.20 1.20
C PRO A 213 -13.86 -40.47 1.75
N SER A 214 -12.71 -41.18 1.80
CA SER A 214 -11.42 -40.69 2.30
C SER A 214 -10.38 -40.44 1.18
N CYS A 215 -10.77 -40.55 -0.09
CA CYS A 215 -9.87 -40.40 -1.25
C CYS A 215 -8.64 -41.32 -1.23
N ASP A 216 -8.81 -42.53 -0.67
CA ASP A 216 -7.79 -43.56 -0.49
C ASP A 216 -7.80 -44.63 -1.60
N VAL A 217 -8.81 -44.62 -2.47
CA VAL A 217 -8.93 -45.57 -3.58
C VAL A 217 -8.28 -45.00 -4.83
N ASP A 218 -7.16 -45.57 -5.25
CA ASP A 218 -6.46 -45.21 -6.50
C ASP A 218 -7.17 -45.83 -7.72
N ILE A 219 -7.82 -44.97 -8.51
CA ILE A 219 -8.61 -45.35 -9.68
C ILE A 219 -7.69 -45.80 -10.83
N SER A 220 -6.42 -45.36 -10.88
CA SER A 220 -5.47 -45.81 -11.91
C SER A 220 -5.14 -47.32 -11.78
N LYS A 221 -5.34 -47.88 -10.58
CA LYS A 221 -5.20 -49.32 -10.30
C LYS A 221 -6.48 -50.11 -10.58
N CYS A 222 -7.60 -49.44 -10.85
CA CYS A 222 -8.83 -50.09 -11.32
C CYS A 222 -8.73 -50.35 -12.83
N HIS A 223 -7.84 -51.28 -13.21
CA HIS A 223 -7.74 -51.78 -14.59
C HIS A 223 -8.71 -52.93 -14.89
N ASP A 224 -9.44 -53.42 -13.88
CA ASP A 224 -10.38 -54.53 -14.01
C ASP A 224 -11.79 -54.03 -14.35
N GLN A 225 -12.47 -54.75 -15.25
CA GLN A 225 -13.83 -54.50 -15.74
C GLN A 225 -14.93 -54.45 -14.63
N ASN A 226 -14.57 -54.65 -13.36
CA ASN A 226 -15.48 -54.64 -12.21
C ASN A 226 -15.48 -53.32 -11.41
N CYS A 227 -14.60 -52.35 -11.70
CA CYS A 227 -14.49 -51.10 -10.95
C CYS A 227 -15.42 -49.96 -11.41
N TYR A 228 -16.40 -50.22 -12.28
CA TYR A 228 -17.42 -49.22 -12.57
C TYR A 228 -18.57 -49.36 -11.55
N ILE A 229 -18.63 -48.46 -10.58
CA ILE A 229 -19.94 -48.09 -10.02
C ILE A 229 -20.12 -46.63 -10.36
N ALA A 230 -20.90 -46.37 -11.41
CA ALA A 230 -21.25 -45.03 -11.81
C ALA A 230 -21.99 -44.34 -10.64
N ARG A 231 -21.31 -43.39 -9.98
CA ARG A 231 -21.95 -42.45 -9.05
C ARG A 231 -21.63 -41.02 -9.44
N ASN A 232 -22.21 -40.61 -10.56
CA ASN A 232 -23.12 -39.47 -10.66
C ASN A 232 -23.35 -39.20 -12.14
N PRO A 233 -24.57 -39.43 -12.69
CA PRO A 233 -24.90 -38.84 -13.97
C PRO A 233 -24.90 -37.32 -13.76
N MET A 234 -24.01 -36.60 -14.45
CA MET A 234 -24.16 -35.16 -14.66
C MET A 234 -25.55 -34.94 -15.27
N SER A 235 -26.50 -34.46 -14.47
CA SER A 235 -27.79 -34.04 -15.00
C SER A 235 -27.60 -32.69 -15.68
N PHE A 236 -27.29 -32.72 -16.97
CA PHE A 236 -27.49 -31.56 -17.82
C PHE A 236 -29.00 -31.38 -18.01
N HIS A 237 -29.60 -30.46 -17.26
CA HIS A 237 -30.89 -29.88 -17.64
C HIS A 237 -30.65 -28.85 -18.74
N GLU A 238 -30.39 -29.31 -19.97
CA GLU A 238 -30.61 -28.46 -21.13
C GLU A 238 -32.13 -28.28 -21.30
N ARG A 239 -32.63 -27.09 -20.94
CA ARG A 239 -33.91 -26.62 -21.47
C ARG A 239 -33.72 -26.32 -22.95
N VAL A 240 -33.86 -27.33 -23.80
CA VAL A 240 -34.08 -27.12 -25.23
C VAL A 240 -35.47 -26.52 -25.37
N THR A 241 -35.52 -25.23 -25.68
CA THR A 241 -36.73 -24.54 -26.11
C THR A 241 -37.05 -24.94 -27.56
N ALA A 242 -38.36 -25.03 -27.84
CA ALA A 242 -38.97 -25.77 -28.94
C ALA A 242 -38.64 -25.27 -30.35
N VAL A 243 -38.72 -26.20 -31.32
CA VAL A 243 -39.31 -25.94 -32.64
C VAL A 243 -40.24 -27.10 -32.97
N GLN A 244 -41.55 -26.83 -32.97
CA GLN A 244 -42.57 -27.72 -33.53
C GLN A 244 -42.60 -27.51 -35.04
N ASP A 245 -42.21 -28.51 -35.82
CA ASP A 245 -42.57 -28.59 -37.23
C ASP A 245 -44.04 -29.03 -37.34
N HIS A 246 -44.88 -28.11 -37.80
CA HIS A 246 -46.22 -28.43 -38.27
C HIS A 246 -46.13 -28.99 -39.69
N GLN A 247 -46.70 -30.17 -39.88
CA GLN A 247 -47.04 -30.75 -41.17
C GLN A 247 -48.53 -30.53 -41.44
#